data_AF-A0A3N1X6Z4-F1
#
_entry.id   AF-A0A3N1X6Z4-F1
#
_cell.length_a   1.000
_cell.length_b   1.000
_cell.length_c   1.000
_cell.angle_alpha   90.00
_cell.angle_beta   90.00
_cell.angle_gamma   90.00
#
_symmetry.space_group_name_H-M   'P 1'
#
loop_
_entity.id
_entity.type
_entity.pdbx_description
1 polymer ?
#
loop_
_entity_poly.entity_id
_entity_poly.type
_entity_poly.pdbx_seq_one_letter_code
_entity_poly.pdbx_strand_id
1 'polypeptide(L)'
;MKSKKTKSNVSAPWLLKHSALSYANQWFMTDRKFMKELRKNGSRAIDALVLGDLAAKYMVARGFKTEKDNPLSNSQRWVTAAAHLTTVAQSAEQTEVKVRALAIELGKIAPVNSKTGTNLLSAATKFLWFAGEHEVRILDKRAVDALGRLRGVRGKLGIDYEQYAAVWEDQFDAHKGVLAEALVDLPRQLEWTCMPSDMHAEAKAVFNEPWFADRIFDKYLWTFGVGTDGGATSFA
;
A
#
# COMPACT_ATOMS: atom_id res chain seq x y z
N MET A 1 -19.59 40.69 7.94
CA MET A 1 -18.77 39.46 8.00
C MET A 1 -19.34 38.42 7.06
N LYS A 2 -18.65 38.11 5.95
CA LYS A 2 -19.07 37.04 5.03
C LYS A 2 -18.63 35.69 5.64
N SER A 3 -19.60 34.92 6.11
CA SER A 3 -19.41 33.52 6.50
C SER A 3 -18.84 32.76 5.30
N LYS A 4 -17.56 32.39 5.37
CA LYS A 4 -16.98 31.41 4.46
C LYS A 4 -17.65 30.08 4.77
N LYS A 5 -18.66 29.72 3.98
CA LYS A 5 -19.12 28.32 3.89
C LYS A 5 -17.89 27.49 3.51
N THR A 6 -17.28 26.84 4.49
CA THR A 6 -16.41 25.69 4.26
C THR A 6 -17.26 24.70 3.49
N LYS A 7 -17.04 24.59 2.18
CA LYS A 7 -17.51 23.44 1.41
C LYS A 7 -16.95 22.24 2.16
N SER A 8 -17.80 21.51 2.86
CA SER A 8 -17.41 20.26 3.47
C SER A 8 -16.87 19.40 2.33
N ASN A 9 -15.55 19.20 2.29
CA ASN A 9 -14.89 18.24 1.41
C ASN A 9 -15.26 16.83 1.89
N VAL A 10 -16.56 16.54 1.92
CA VAL A 10 -17.06 15.20 2.17
C VAL A 10 -16.57 14.41 0.98
N SER A 11 -15.64 13.51 1.27
CA SER A 11 -15.29 12.40 0.40
C SER A 11 -16.53 11.90 -0.30
N ALA A 12 -16.52 11.90 -1.62
CA ALA A 12 -17.60 11.33 -2.40
C ALA A 12 -17.85 9.88 -1.96
N PRO A 13 -19.02 9.53 -1.38
CA PRO A 13 -19.31 8.15 -0.99
C PRO A 13 -19.21 7.17 -2.17
N TRP A 14 -19.53 7.66 -3.38
CA TRP A 14 -19.35 6.92 -4.63
C TRP A 14 -17.88 6.54 -4.88
N LEU A 15 -16.91 7.36 -4.46
CA LEU A 15 -15.49 7.09 -4.67
C LEU A 15 -14.99 5.94 -3.79
N LEU A 16 -15.51 5.83 -2.56
CA LEU A 16 -15.23 4.68 -1.69
C LEU A 16 -15.84 3.39 -2.25
N LYS A 17 -17.09 3.43 -2.72
CA LYS A 17 -17.71 2.27 -3.39
C LYS A 17 -16.94 1.84 -4.64
N HIS A 18 -16.55 2.80 -5.47
CA HIS A 18 -15.67 2.55 -6.61
C HIS A 18 -14.34 1.91 -6.18
N SER A 19 -13.69 2.45 -5.14
CA SER A 19 -12.45 1.90 -4.61
C SER A 19 -12.60 0.50 -4.03
N ALA A 20 -13.74 0.17 -3.43
CA ALA A 20 -14.03 -1.17 -2.94
C ALA A 20 -14.06 -2.19 -4.09
N LEU A 21 -14.83 -1.91 -5.14
CA LEU A 21 -14.90 -2.76 -6.33
C LEU A 21 -13.54 -2.83 -7.06
N SER A 22 -12.87 -1.69 -7.20
CA SER A 22 -11.55 -1.61 -7.84
C SER A 22 -10.49 -2.39 -7.06
N TYR A 23 -10.51 -2.33 -5.72
CA TYR A 23 -9.60 -3.09 -4.89
C TYR A 23 -9.92 -4.59 -4.90
N ALA A 24 -11.20 -4.99 -4.91
CA ALA A 24 -11.57 -6.40 -5.05
C ALA A 24 -10.98 -7.03 -6.33
N ASN A 25 -11.06 -6.31 -7.45
CA ASN A 25 -10.42 -6.72 -8.70
C ASN A 25 -8.90 -6.77 -8.60
N GLN A 26 -8.27 -5.75 -8.01
CA GLN A 26 -6.81 -5.72 -7.81
C GLN A 26 -6.33 -6.87 -6.91
N TRP A 27 -7.06 -7.15 -5.83
CA TRP A 27 -6.75 -8.24 -4.92
C TRP A 27 -6.76 -9.57 -5.68
N PHE A 28 -7.82 -9.86 -6.43
CA PHE A 28 -7.91 -11.12 -7.17
C PHE A 28 -6.83 -11.25 -8.25
N MET A 29 -6.65 -10.20 -9.06
CA MET A 29 -5.73 -10.23 -10.21
C MET A 29 -4.26 -10.20 -9.83
N THR A 30 -3.92 -9.62 -8.68
CA THR A 30 -2.54 -9.30 -8.31
C THR A 30 -2.23 -9.71 -6.88
N ASP A 31 -2.89 -9.12 -5.87
CA ASP A 31 -2.38 -9.21 -4.50
C ASP A 31 -2.47 -10.62 -3.94
N ARG A 32 -3.57 -11.32 -4.23
CA ARG A 32 -3.81 -12.71 -3.82
C ARG A 32 -2.65 -13.61 -4.24
N LYS A 33 -2.10 -13.42 -5.46
CA LYS A 33 -0.95 -14.19 -5.94
C LYS A 33 0.28 -13.90 -5.09
N PHE A 34 0.64 -12.63 -4.94
CA PHE A 34 1.82 -12.23 -4.17
C PHE A 34 1.73 -12.62 -2.69
N MET A 35 0.57 -12.45 -2.05
CA MET A 35 0.34 -12.87 -0.66
C MET A 35 0.54 -14.38 -0.49
N LYS A 36 0.19 -15.20 -1.49
CA LYS A 36 0.38 -16.66 -1.45
C LYS A 36 1.80 -17.10 -1.79
N GLU A 37 2.44 -16.45 -2.77
CA GLU A 37 3.72 -16.89 -3.30
C GLU A 37 4.93 -16.30 -2.58
N LEU A 38 4.80 -15.12 -1.96
CA LEU A 38 5.94 -14.45 -1.32
C LEU A 38 6.52 -15.27 -0.16
N ARG A 39 5.67 -16.02 0.55
CA ARG A 39 6.03 -17.02 1.55
C ARG A 39 5.69 -18.41 1.02
N LYS A 40 6.70 -19.12 0.50
CA LYS A 40 6.52 -20.48 -0.02
C LYS A 40 5.96 -21.43 1.05
N ASN A 41 4.75 -21.96 0.85
CA ASN A 41 4.17 -23.11 1.58
C ASN A 41 4.40 -23.09 3.11
N GLY A 42 4.03 -21.99 3.78
CA GLY A 42 4.16 -21.87 5.24
C GLY A 42 5.58 -21.56 5.74
N SER A 43 6.56 -21.44 4.83
CA SER A 43 7.89 -20.92 5.16
C SER A 43 7.80 -19.47 5.60
N ARG A 44 8.60 -19.11 6.61
CA ARG A 44 8.79 -17.72 7.01
C ARG A 44 9.78 -16.97 6.12
N ALA A 45 10.50 -17.68 5.25
CA ALA A 45 11.47 -17.10 4.32
C ALA A 45 10.76 -16.47 3.12
N ILE A 46 11.22 -15.28 2.74
CA ILE A 46 10.73 -14.54 1.57
C ILE A 46 11.38 -15.08 0.29
N ASP A 47 10.56 -15.35 -0.72
CA ASP A 47 11.07 -15.69 -2.05
C ASP A 47 11.58 -14.43 -2.78
N ALA A 48 12.88 -14.43 -3.10
CA ALA A 48 13.56 -13.30 -3.73
C ALA A 48 13.06 -13.01 -5.16
N LEU A 49 12.69 -14.04 -5.93
CA LEU A 49 12.19 -13.86 -7.29
C LEU A 49 10.81 -13.21 -7.24
N VAL A 50 9.93 -13.72 -6.39
CA VAL A 50 8.58 -13.16 -6.18
C VAL A 50 8.67 -11.74 -5.64
N LEU A 51 9.61 -11.45 -4.73
CA LEU A 51 9.84 -10.10 -4.23
C LEU A 51 10.27 -9.14 -5.35
N GLY A 52 11.12 -9.58 -6.27
CA GLY A 52 11.51 -8.79 -7.45
C GLY A 52 10.32 -8.47 -8.37
N ASP A 53 9.47 -9.46 -8.65
CA ASP A 53 8.24 -9.28 -9.45
C ASP A 53 7.27 -8.32 -8.77
N LEU A 54 7.08 -8.46 -7.46
CA LEU A 54 6.28 -7.57 -6.63
C LEU A 54 6.82 -6.14 -6.69
N ALA A 55 8.14 -5.99 -6.59
CA ALA A 55 8.80 -4.71 -6.63
C ALA A 55 8.60 -4.00 -7.98
N ALA A 56 8.61 -4.75 -9.08
CA ALA A 56 8.31 -4.24 -10.41
C ALA A 56 6.83 -3.82 -10.52
N LYS A 57 5.90 -4.69 -10.12
CA LYS A 57 4.45 -4.44 -10.17
C LYS A 57 4.05 -3.18 -9.42
N TYR A 58 4.58 -3.01 -8.21
CA TYR A 58 4.32 -1.86 -7.36
C TYR A 58 5.24 -0.67 -7.60
N MET A 59 6.02 -0.73 -8.69
CA MET A 59 6.89 0.33 -9.17
C MET A 59 7.95 0.81 -8.17
N VAL A 60 8.25 0.00 -7.15
CA VAL A 60 9.29 0.27 -6.15
C VAL A 60 10.66 -0.14 -6.65
N ALA A 61 10.75 -1.08 -7.61
CA ALA A 61 12.00 -1.48 -8.26
C ALA A 61 12.78 -0.30 -8.88
N ARG A 62 12.09 0.79 -9.27
CA ARG A 62 12.73 2.02 -9.77
C ARG A 62 13.60 2.72 -8.74
N GLY A 63 13.34 2.53 -7.44
CA GLY A 63 14.17 3.00 -6.35
C GLY A 63 15.43 2.15 -6.15
N PHE A 64 15.46 0.94 -6.72
CA PHE A 64 16.58 0.01 -6.68
C PHE A 64 17.42 0.13 -7.96
N LYS A 65 17.60 1.34 -8.51
CA LYS A 65 18.48 1.52 -9.67
C LYS A 65 19.95 1.34 -9.27
N THR A 66 20.74 0.81 -10.19
CA THR A 66 22.18 0.68 -10.05
C THR A 66 22.84 2.02 -10.37
N GLU A 67 23.72 2.46 -9.48
CA GLU A 67 24.85 3.27 -9.90
C GLU A 67 25.84 2.34 -10.65
N LYS A 68 26.65 2.90 -11.56
CA LYS A 68 27.62 2.12 -12.35
C LYS A 68 28.57 1.29 -11.47
N ASP A 69 28.73 1.67 -10.21
CA ASP A 69 29.68 1.10 -9.25
C ASP A 69 29.02 0.27 -8.13
N ASN A 70 27.72 -0.08 -8.23
CA ASN A 70 27.10 -0.94 -7.23
C ASN A 70 27.63 -2.39 -7.36
N PRO A 71 28.23 -2.97 -6.30
CA PRO A 71 28.87 -4.29 -6.37
C PRO A 71 27.88 -5.45 -6.49
N LEU A 72 26.59 -5.23 -6.24
CA LEU A 72 25.56 -6.28 -6.29
C LEU A 72 24.90 -6.36 -7.67
N SER A 73 24.89 -7.56 -8.24
CA SER A 73 24.02 -7.88 -9.38
C SER A 73 22.54 -7.71 -9.00
N ASN A 74 21.67 -7.55 -10.01
CA ASN A 74 20.23 -7.40 -9.80
C ASN A 74 19.63 -8.59 -9.01
N SER A 75 20.07 -9.82 -9.30
CA SER A 75 19.61 -11.03 -8.59
C SER A 75 20.05 -11.02 -7.12
N GLN A 76 21.33 -10.74 -6.85
CA GLN A 76 21.85 -10.68 -5.48
C GLN A 76 21.13 -9.63 -4.64
N ARG A 77 20.74 -8.50 -5.22
CA ARG A 77 20.00 -7.45 -4.53
C ARG A 77 18.66 -7.93 -4.00
N TRP A 78 17.88 -8.65 -4.80
CA TRP A 78 16.59 -9.17 -4.36
C TRP A 78 16.74 -10.30 -3.34
N VAL A 79 17.80 -11.11 -3.45
CA VAL A 79 18.18 -12.08 -2.41
C VAL A 79 18.47 -11.38 -1.09
N THR A 80 19.28 -10.32 -1.10
CA THR A 80 19.61 -9.54 0.10
C THR A 80 18.37 -8.81 0.65
N ALA A 81 17.55 -8.21 -0.21
CA ALA A 81 16.29 -7.57 0.19
C ALA A 81 15.32 -8.57 0.85
N ALA A 82 15.19 -9.77 0.28
CA ALA A 82 14.37 -10.85 0.83
C ALA A 82 14.88 -11.32 2.20
N ALA A 83 16.20 -11.44 2.37
CA ALA A 83 16.80 -11.75 3.66
C ALA A 83 16.49 -10.67 4.72
N HIS A 84 16.67 -9.40 4.39
CA HIS A 84 16.33 -8.30 5.29
C HIS A 84 14.83 -8.26 5.65
N LEU A 85 13.95 -8.42 4.65
CA LEU A 85 12.51 -8.48 4.89
C LEU A 85 12.13 -9.67 5.78
N THR A 86 12.74 -10.84 5.55
CA THR A 86 12.54 -12.04 6.37
C THR A 86 12.89 -11.76 7.83
N THR A 87 14.07 -11.20 8.10
CA THR A 87 14.52 -10.87 9.45
C THR A 87 13.61 -9.86 10.13
N VAL A 88 13.28 -8.75 9.44
CA VAL A 88 12.48 -7.68 10.03
C VAL A 88 11.04 -8.12 10.29
N ALA A 89 10.40 -8.82 9.36
CA ALA A 89 9.03 -9.30 9.54
C ALA A 89 8.91 -10.24 10.76
N GLN A 90 9.92 -11.07 11.01
CA GLN A 90 9.95 -12.00 12.14
C GLN A 90 10.32 -11.36 13.49
N SER A 91 10.75 -10.10 13.50
CA SER A 91 11.07 -9.40 14.75
C SER A 91 9.81 -9.15 15.59
N ALA A 92 9.97 -9.07 16.91
CA ALA A 92 8.91 -8.71 17.85
C ALA A 92 8.76 -7.19 18.04
N GLU A 93 9.42 -6.40 17.18
CA GLU A 93 9.41 -4.94 17.23
C GLU A 93 8.06 -4.36 16.80
N GLN A 94 7.79 -3.13 17.22
CA GLN A 94 6.61 -2.38 16.78
C GLN A 94 6.65 -2.09 15.27
N THR A 95 5.49 -1.92 14.67
CA THR A 95 5.30 -1.71 13.22
C THR A 95 6.17 -0.59 12.66
N GLU A 96 6.24 0.54 13.36
CA GLU A 96 7.01 1.74 12.98
C GLU A 96 8.51 1.44 12.96
N VAL A 97 8.98 0.68 13.95
CA VAL A 97 10.36 0.24 14.08
C VAL A 97 10.71 -0.74 12.96
N LYS A 98 9.84 -1.71 12.66
CA LYS A 98 10.00 -2.62 11.52
C LYS A 98 10.11 -1.86 10.20
N VAL A 99 9.21 -0.91 9.94
CA VAL A 99 9.21 -0.10 8.71
C VAL A 99 10.51 0.69 8.57
N ARG A 100 10.94 1.39 9.63
CA ARG A 100 12.19 2.17 9.62
C ARG A 100 13.41 1.26 9.46
N ALA A 101 13.49 0.16 10.19
CA ALA A 101 14.58 -0.80 10.12
C ALA A 101 14.72 -1.38 8.71
N LEU A 102 13.62 -1.84 8.10
CA LEU A 102 13.66 -2.35 6.74
C LEU A 102 14.05 -1.26 5.74
N ALA A 103 13.52 -0.04 5.85
CA ALA A 103 13.89 1.05 4.96
C ALA A 103 15.40 1.36 5.00
N ILE A 104 16.02 1.31 6.19
CA ILE A 104 17.48 1.46 6.37
C ILE A 104 18.24 0.32 5.65
N GLU A 105 17.86 -0.94 5.87
CA GLU A 105 18.53 -2.08 5.23
C GLU A 105 18.39 -2.07 3.70
N LEU A 106 17.20 -1.74 3.19
CA LEU A 106 16.98 -1.58 1.75
C LEU A 106 17.87 -0.45 1.19
N GLY A 107 18.10 0.62 1.95
CA GLY A 107 18.94 1.75 1.55
C GLY A 107 20.41 1.37 1.34
N LYS A 108 20.90 0.37 2.08
CA LYS A 108 22.28 -0.13 1.94
C LYS A 108 22.52 -0.85 0.61
N ILE A 109 21.49 -1.51 0.06
CA ILE A 109 21.58 -2.28 -1.19
C ILE A 109 21.07 -1.53 -2.43
N ALA A 110 20.32 -0.45 -2.21
CA ALA A 110 19.84 0.48 -3.23
C ALA A 110 20.26 1.92 -2.88
N PRO A 111 21.58 2.22 -2.87
CA PRO A 111 22.05 3.57 -2.68
C PRO A 111 21.58 4.42 -3.85
N VAL A 112 20.57 5.25 -3.62
CA VAL A 112 20.20 6.31 -4.56
C VAL A 112 20.96 7.55 -4.12
N ASN A 113 21.79 8.11 -5.01
CA ASN A 113 22.37 9.45 -4.92
C ASN A 113 21.32 10.50 -4.53
N SER A 114 21.09 10.62 -3.24
CA SER A 114 20.13 11.54 -2.65
C SER A 114 20.82 12.12 -1.45
N LYS A 115 21.12 13.42 -1.53
CA LYS A 115 21.72 14.21 -0.45
C LYS A 115 20.89 14.20 0.85
N THR A 116 19.69 13.62 0.81
CA THR A 116 18.74 13.52 1.92
C THR A 116 18.44 12.08 2.34
N GLY A 117 19.04 11.06 1.70
CA GLY A 117 18.66 9.66 1.90
C GLY A 117 17.20 9.44 1.47
N THR A 118 16.97 8.93 0.26
CA THR A 118 15.61 8.64 -0.19
C THR A 118 15.08 7.53 0.71
N ASN A 119 14.22 7.90 1.67
CA ASN A 119 13.73 6.99 2.67
C ASN A 119 12.89 5.93 1.95
N LEU A 120 13.37 4.70 1.85
CA LEU A 120 12.70 3.59 1.16
C LEU A 120 11.47 3.10 1.95
N LEU A 121 10.87 3.95 2.78
CA LEU A 121 9.65 3.70 3.55
C LEU A 121 8.51 3.22 2.66
N SER A 122 8.34 3.82 1.48
CA SER A 122 7.29 3.39 0.55
C SER A 122 7.50 1.94 0.09
N ALA A 123 8.74 1.52 -0.14
CA ALA A 123 9.07 0.14 -0.48
C ALA A 123 8.93 -0.77 0.74
N ALA A 124 9.48 -0.35 1.90
CA ALA A 124 9.43 -1.09 3.15
C ALA A 124 8.00 -1.40 3.59
N THR A 125 7.11 -0.39 3.55
CA THR A 125 5.69 -0.57 3.93
C THR A 125 4.98 -1.56 3.02
N LYS A 126 5.20 -1.49 1.70
CA LYS A 126 4.63 -2.46 0.73
C LYS A 126 5.17 -3.87 0.96
N PHE A 127 6.49 -4.01 1.10
CA PHE A 127 7.13 -5.31 1.31
C PHE A 127 6.68 -5.96 2.62
N LEU A 128 6.62 -5.23 3.73
CA LEU A 128 6.12 -5.74 5.00
C LEU A 128 4.65 -6.16 4.91
N TRP A 129 3.81 -5.33 4.29
CA TRP A 129 2.39 -5.64 4.13
C TRP A 129 2.18 -6.96 3.36
N PHE A 130 2.86 -7.13 2.22
CA PHE A 130 2.80 -8.38 1.45
C PHE A 130 3.47 -9.57 2.15
N ALA A 131 4.40 -9.31 3.06
CA ALA A 131 4.94 -10.33 3.95
C ALA A 131 3.97 -10.71 5.08
N GLY A 132 2.75 -10.17 5.14
CA GLY A 132 1.74 -10.52 6.14
C GLY A 132 1.68 -9.61 7.35
N GLU A 133 2.47 -8.53 7.38
CA GLU A 133 2.40 -7.49 8.42
C GLU A 133 1.25 -6.52 8.10
N HIS A 134 0.00 -6.99 8.17
CA HIS A 134 -1.15 -6.24 7.68
C HIS A 134 -1.50 -4.98 8.50
N GLU A 135 -0.92 -4.81 9.69
CA GLU A 135 -1.02 -3.58 10.49
C GLU A 135 -0.25 -2.40 9.85
N VAL A 136 0.70 -2.69 8.96
CA VAL A 136 1.46 -1.67 8.23
C VAL A 136 0.55 -0.87 7.30
N ARG A 137 0.58 0.46 7.41
CA ARG A 137 -0.10 1.36 6.46
C ARG A 137 0.80 1.55 5.25
N ILE A 138 0.31 1.26 4.05
CA ILE A 138 1.15 1.42 2.86
C ILE A 138 1.39 2.90 2.62
N LEU A 139 2.66 3.32 2.73
CA LEU A 139 3.07 4.67 2.43
C LEU A 139 3.21 4.80 0.92
N ASP A 140 2.36 5.61 0.31
CA ASP A 140 2.39 5.92 -1.12
C ASP A 140 2.33 7.43 -1.35
N LYS A 141 3.01 7.91 -2.40
CA LYS A 141 3.01 9.34 -2.74
C LYS A 141 1.57 9.86 -2.94
N ARG A 142 0.73 9.10 -3.64
CA ARG A 142 -0.66 9.52 -3.88
C ARG A 142 -1.47 9.53 -2.58
N ALA A 143 -1.22 8.60 -1.67
CA ALA A 143 -1.87 8.59 -0.36
C ALA A 143 -1.45 9.80 0.49
N VAL A 144 -0.16 10.15 0.50
CA VAL A 144 0.35 11.36 1.17
C VAL A 144 -0.33 12.62 0.60
N ASP A 145 -0.41 12.73 -0.74
CA ASP A 145 -1.05 13.85 -1.41
C ASP A 145 -2.56 13.93 -1.09
N ALA A 146 -3.25 12.79 -1.03
CA ALA A 146 -4.65 12.67 -0.64
C ALA A 146 -4.91 13.12 0.80
N LEU A 147 -4.14 12.61 1.75
CA LEU A 147 -4.25 12.96 3.17
C LEU A 147 -3.98 14.45 3.41
N GLY A 148 -2.99 15.03 2.71
CA GLY A 148 -2.74 16.47 2.73
C GLY A 148 -3.97 17.28 2.30
N ARG A 149 -4.62 16.87 1.20
CA ARG A 149 -5.85 17.51 0.71
C ARG A 149 -7.03 17.35 1.66
N LEU A 150 -7.23 16.17 2.25
CA LEU A 150 -8.30 15.93 3.22
C LEU A 150 -8.14 16.81 4.47
N ARG A 151 -6.90 17.06 4.90
CA ARG A 151 -6.60 17.99 6.01
C ARG A 151 -6.58 19.47 5.62
N GLY A 152 -6.84 19.81 4.36
CA GLY A 152 -6.78 21.17 3.86
C GLY A 152 -5.37 21.78 3.83
N VAL A 153 -4.32 20.95 3.93
CA VAL A 153 -2.93 21.39 3.87
C VAL A 153 -2.46 21.36 2.42
N ARG A 154 -2.02 22.51 1.90
CA ARG A 154 -1.28 22.59 0.64
C ARG A 154 0.19 22.23 0.90
N GLY A 155 0.55 20.96 0.76
CA GLY A 155 1.93 20.51 0.91
C GLY A 155 2.04 19.03 1.26
N LYS A 156 3.28 18.53 1.27
CA LYS A 156 3.56 17.15 1.70
C LYS A 156 3.30 17.05 3.20
N LEU A 157 2.48 16.07 3.59
CA LEU A 157 2.50 15.55 4.95
C LEU A 157 3.97 15.19 5.29
N GLY A 158 4.41 15.40 6.53
CA GLY A 158 5.78 15.05 6.95
C GLY A 158 6.14 13.63 6.53
N ILE A 159 7.39 13.42 6.07
CA ILE A 159 7.86 12.15 5.48
C ILE A 159 8.05 11.05 6.55
N ASP A 160 7.79 11.37 7.82
CA ASP A 160 7.85 10.38 8.89
C ASP A 160 6.66 9.40 8.82
N TYR A 161 6.95 8.12 8.98
CA TYR A 161 5.97 7.04 8.90
C TYR A 161 4.95 7.11 10.04
N GLU A 162 5.37 7.45 11.27
CA GLU A 162 4.48 7.59 12.43
C GLU A 162 3.43 8.69 12.18
N GLN A 163 3.86 9.85 11.71
CA GLN A 163 2.97 10.95 11.36
C GLN A 163 2.02 10.58 10.21
N TYR A 164 2.52 9.84 9.21
CA TYR A 164 1.69 9.32 8.13
C TYR A 164 0.62 8.36 8.64
N ALA A 165 1.01 7.38 9.48
CA ALA A 165 0.11 6.36 10.02
C ALA A 165 -0.97 6.98 10.91
N ALA A 166 -0.62 7.93 11.79
CA ALA A 166 -1.59 8.61 12.64
C ALA A 166 -2.62 9.40 11.81
N VAL A 167 -2.18 10.16 10.80
CA VAL A 167 -3.11 10.89 9.93
C VAL A 167 -3.95 9.95 9.07
N TRP A 168 -3.37 8.84 8.63
CA TRP A 168 -4.11 7.80 7.93
C TRP A 168 -5.24 7.24 8.81
N GLU A 169 -4.95 6.96 10.08
CA GLU A 169 -5.91 6.41 11.04
C GLU A 169 -7.03 7.38 11.35
N ASP A 170 -6.69 8.65 11.64
CA ASP A 170 -7.68 9.73 11.82
C ASP A 170 -8.65 9.82 10.62
N GLN A 171 -8.11 9.73 9.40
CA GLN A 171 -8.94 9.79 8.20
C GLN A 171 -9.71 8.48 7.97
N PHE A 172 -9.13 7.32 8.25
CA PHE A 172 -9.85 6.05 8.16
C PHE A 172 -11.08 6.06 9.07
N ASP A 173 -10.91 6.47 10.33
CA ASP A 173 -12.00 6.55 11.30
C ASP A 173 -13.08 7.55 10.88
N ALA A 174 -12.70 8.70 10.32
CA ALA A 174 -13.65 9.67 9.77
C ALA A 174 -14.49 9.11 8.59
N HIS A 175 -14.02 8.07 7.90
CA HIS A 175 -14.69 7.45 6.74
C HIS A 175 -15.28 6.07 7.04
N LYS A 176 -15.14 5.57 8.27
CA LYS A 176 -15.47 4.18 8.65
C LYS A 176 -16.92 3.80 8.37
N GLY A 177 -17.87 4.72 8.58
CA GLY A 177 -19.28 4.48 8.28
C GLY A 177 -19.55 4.23 6.79
N VAL A 178 -18.99 5.07 5.91
CA VAL A 178 -19.14 4.94 4.45
C VAL A 178 -18.39 3.70 3.94
N LEU A 179 -17.24 3.39 4.54
CA LEU A 179 -16.48 2.18 4.23
C LEU A 179 -17.26 0.91 4.60
N ALA A 180 -17.93 0.91 5.75
CA ALA A 180 -18.78 -0.20 6.17
C ALA A 180 -19.94 -0.43 5.20
N GLU A 181 -20.60 0.64 4.73
CA GLU A 181 -21.63 0.53 3.68
C GLU A 181 -21.06 -0.06 2.38
N ALA A 182 -19.88 0.39 1.94
CA ALA A 182 -19.23 -0.15 0.75
C ALA A 182 -18.91 -1.64 0.87
N LEU A 183 -18.47 -2.09 2.05
CA LEU A 183 -18.19 -3.50 2.33
C LEU A 183 -19.46 -4.36 2.36
N VAL A 184 -20.57 -3.85 2.90
CA VAL A 184 -21.86 -4.56 2.89
C VAL A 184 -22.39 -4.75 1.46
N ASP A 185 -22.20 -3.75 0.60
CA ASP A 185 -22.64 -3.81 -0.79
C ASP A 185 -21.74 -4.71 -1.67
N LEU A 186 -20.44 -4.80 -1.36
CA LEU A 186 -19.43 -5.44 -2.22
C LEU A 186 -19.73 -6.92 -2.58
N PRO A 187 -20.19 -7.80 -1.66
CA PRO A 187 -20.59 -9.17 -2.02
C PRO A 187 -21.69 -9.25 -3.08
N ARG A 188 -22.59 -8.25 -3.16
CA ARG A 188 -23.64 -8.17 -4.18
C ARG A 188 -23.10 -7.72 -5.53
N GLN A 189 -21.88 -7.21 -5.56
CA GLN A 189 -21.22 -6.67 -6.74
C GLN A 189 -20.24 -7.65 -7.40
N LEU A 190 -20.11 -8.87 -6.87
CA LEU A 190 -19.17 -9.87 -7.38
C LEU A 190 -19.38 -10.19 -8.87
N GLU A 191 -20.61 -10.14 -9.37
CA GLU A 191 -20.92 -10.35 -10.79
C GLU A 191 -20.34 -9.27 -11.72
N TRP A 192 -19.99 -8.09 -11.18
CA TRP A 192 -19.33 -7.00 -11.90
C TRP A 192 -17.81 -6.98 -11.72
N THR A 193 -17.25 -8.03 -11.10
CA THR A 193 -15.81 -8.19 -10.93
C THR A 193 -15.22 -9.07 -12.03
N CYS A 194 -13.89 -9.11 -12.10
CA CYS A 194 -13.16 -10.07 -12.93
C CYS A 194 -13.01 -11.45 -12.26
N MET A 195 -13.60 -11.66 -11.08
CA MET A 195 -13.52 -12.95 -10.38
C MET A 195 -14.50 -13.95 -11.00
N PRO A 196 -14.04 -15.18 -11.29
CA PRO A 196 -14.94 -16.25 -11.68
C PRO A 196 -15.80 -16.70 -10.48
N SER A 197 -16.95 -17.31 -10.77
CA SER A 197 -17.98 -17.61 -9.76
C SER A 197 -17.53 -18.59 -8.68
N ASP A 198 -16.62 -19.52 -9.02
CA ASP A 198 -15.99 -20.45 -8.09
C ASP A 198 -15.10 -19.76 -7.03
N MET A 199 -14.65 -18.54 -7.32
CA MET A 199 -13.83 -17.73 -6.41
C MET A 199 -14.65 -16.85 -5.46
N HIS A 200 -15.97 -16.75 -5.66
CA HIS A 200 -16.82 -15.85 -4.87
C HIS A 200 -16.84 -16.19 -3.37
N ALA A 201 -16.73 -17.46 -3.00
CA ALA A 201 -16.69 -17.87 -1.60
C ALA A 201 -15.40 -17.40 -0.90
N GLU A 202 -14.25 -17.57 -1.53
CA GLU A 202 -12.96 -17.07 -1.01
C GLU A 202 -12.98 -15.54 -0.92
N ALA A 203 -13.49 -14.86 -1.95
CA ALA A 203 -13.61 -13.40 -1.96
C ALA A 203 -14.45 -12.89 -0.78
N LYS A 204 -15.63 -13.49 -0.54
CA LYS A 204 -16.49 -13.13 0.59
C LYS A 204 -15.81 -13.35 1.94
N ALA A 205 -15.04 -14.42 2.11
CA ALA A 205 -14.27 -14.63 3.33
C ALA A 205 -13.25 -13.51 3.53
N VAL A 206 -12.48 -13.18 2.49
CA VAL A 206 -11.48 -12.12 2.52
C VAL A 206 -12.07 -10.73 2.75
N PHE A 207 -13.26 -10.43 2.21
CA PHE A 207 -13.91 -9.14 2.44
C PHE A 207 -14.27 -8.88 3.91
N ASN A 208 -14.37 -9.94 4.73
CA ASN A 208 -14.62 -9.84 6.16
C ASN A 208 -13.33 -9.68 6.99
N GLU A 209 -12.15 -9.78 6.36
CA GLU A 209 -10.88 -9.57 7.04
C GLU A 209 -10.67 -8.08 7.35
N PRO A 210 -10.22 -7.71 8.57
CA PRO A 210 -10.02 -6.30 8.92
C PRO A 210 -9.10 -5.55 7.96
N TRP A 211 -8.02 -6.20 7.52
CA TRP A 211 -7.05 -5.60 6.60
C TRP A 211 -7.66 -5.26 5.25
N PHE A 212 -8.72 -5.93 4.81
CA PHE A 212 -9.34 -5.66 3.51
C PHE A 212 -9.97 -4.28 3.48
N ALA A 213 -10.61 -3.86 4.59
CA ALA A 213 -11.12 -2.52 4.76
C ALA A 213 -10.00 -1.46 4.65
N ASP A 214 -8.85 -1.70 5.30
CA ASP A 214 -7.68 -0.83 5.22
C ASP A 214 -7.20 -0.66 3.77
N ARG A 215 -7.25 -1.73 2.97
CA ARG A 215 -6.82 -1.70 1.57
C ARG A 215 -7.81 -0.96 0.66
N ILE A 216 -9.11 -1.08 0.91
CA ILE A 216 -10.11 -0.26 0.21
C ILE A 216 -9.84 1.22 0.49
N PHE A 217 -9.53 1.58 1.74
CA PHE A 217 -9.21 2.94 2.09
C PHE A 217 -7.91 3.43 1.43
N ASP A 218 -6.87 2.60 1.37
CA ASP A 218 -5.66 2.91 0.60
C ASP A 218 -5.95 3.13 -0.89
N LYS A 219 -6.83 2.31 -1.48
CA LYS A 219 -7.29 2.48 -2.87
C LYS A 219 -8.06 3.79 -3.06
N TYR A 220 -8.88 4.17 -2.08
CA TYR A 220 -9.55 5.47 -2.03
C TYR A 220 -8.55 6.62 -1.99
N LEU A 221 -7.59 6.60 -1.07
CA LEU A 221 -6.54 7.63 -0.99
C LEU A 221 -5.74 7.69 -2.29
N TRP A 222 -5.41 6.55 -2.89
CA TRP A 222 -4.68 6.51 -4.15
C TRP A 222 -5.46 7.16 -5.29
N THR A 223 -6.77 6.86 -5.41
CA THR A 223 -7.64 7.43 -6.46
C THR A 223 -7.86 8.92 -6.23
N PHE A 224 -8.13 9.33 -4.98
CA PHE A 224 -8.33 10.73 -4.62
C PHE A 224 -7.05 11.57 -4.78
N GLY A 225 -5.89 10.97 -4.50
CA GLY A 225 -4.57 11.62 -4.59
C GLY A 225 -4.17 12.03 -6.00
N VAL A 226 -4.73 11.39 -7.03
CA VAL A 226 -4.51 11.74 -8.44
C VAL A 226 -4.84 13.22 -8.73
N GLY A 227 -5.90 13.75 -8.09
CA GLY A 227 -6.39 15.12 -8.33
C GLY A 227 -7.18 15.25 -9.61
N THR A 228 -7.71 16.45 -9.88
CA THR A 228 -8.54 16.76 -11.05
C THR A 228 -7.79 16.66 -12.38
N ASP A 229 -6.46 16.68 -12.34
CA ASP A 229 -5.62 16.83 -13.53
C ASP A 229 -4.92 15.52 -13.93
N GLY A 230 -5.05 14.46 -13.12
CA GLY A 230 -4.52 13.15 -13.45
C GLY A 230 -5.60 12.24 -14.02
N GLY A 231 -5.43 11.82 -15.27
CA GLY A 231 -6.30 10.82 -15.89
C GLY A 231 -6.32 9.53 -15.05
N ALA A 232 -7.44 8.82 -15.11
CA ALA A 232 -7.63 7.52 -14.46
C ALA A 232 -6.65 6.48 -15.00
N THR A 233 -5.43 6.46 -14.48
CA THR A 233 -4.53 5.33 -14.66
C THR A 233 -4.97 4.27 -13.65
N SER A 234 -5.50 3.14 -14.09
CA SER A 234 -5.63 1.95 -13.24
C SER A 234 -4.22 1.43 -12.90
N PHE A 235 -4.08 0.75 -11.76
CA PHE A 235 -2.97 -0.19 -11.59
C PHE A 235 -3.24 -1.31 -12.59
N ALA A 236 -2.52 -1.30 -13.72
CA ALA A 236 -2.48 -2.42 -14.65
C ALA A 236 -1.61 -3.52 -14.07
#